data_AF-A0A7Y7H2W3-F1
#
_entry.id   AF-A0A7Y7H2W3-F1
#
_cell.length_a   1.000
_cell.length_b   1.000
_cell.length_c   1.000
_cell.angle_alpha   90.00
_cell.angle_beta   90.00
_cell.angle_gamma   90.00
#
_symmetry.space_group_name_H-M   'P 1'
#
loop_
_entity.id
_entity.type
_entity.pdbx_description
1 polymer ?
#
loop_
_entity_poly.entity_id
_entity_poly.type
_entity_poly.pdbx_seq_one_letter_code
_entity_poly.pdbx_strand_id
1 'polypeptide(L)'
;MKKVFVILCISAAFAACGGNSSKNTGGSDSTQGANQSAKAANSDADTVVAKTGTESTGGSAGSATGEKLIATLDCSTCHKVDTKVIGPAFQDIAKKYDASQANIDMLAKKIISGGSGNWGNIAMTPHPSLPESDAKEIVQYILSLKK
;
A
#
# COMPACT_ATOMS: atom_id res chain seq x y z
N MET A 1 -25.96 15.80 -42.48
CA MET A 1 -26.69 15.00 -43.49
C MET A 1 -26.22 13.55 -43.38
N LYS A 2 -27.17 12.63 -43.19
CA LYS A 2 -27.16 11.19 -43.54
C LYS A 2 -26.04 10.33 -42.90
N LYS A 3 -26.31 9.67 -41.76
CA LYS A 3 -26.95 8.32 -41.58
C LYS A 3 -25.94 7.18 -41.86
N VAL A 4 -25.41 6.48 -40.84
CA VAL A 4 -25.96 5.33 -40.06
C VAL A 4 -25.95 3.99 -40.80
N PHE A 5 -25.22 3.01 -40.23
CA PHE A 5 -25.46 1.55 -40.17
C PHE A 5 -24.59 1.07 -38.98
N VAL A 6 -25.02 0.62 -37.79
CA VAL A 6 -26.07 -0.30 -37.28
C VAL A 6 -25.88 -1.73 -37.78
N ILE A 7 -25.88 -2.68 -36.82
CA ILE A 7 -25.97 -4.17 -36.88
C ILE A 7 -24.62 -4.86 -36.53
N LEU A 8 -24.47 -5.82 -35.61
CA LEU A 8 -25.41 -6.72 -34.92
C LEU A 8 -24.79 -7.26 -33.61
N CYS A 9 -25.69 -7.62 -32.70
CA CYS A 9 -25.59 -8.30 -31.41
C CYS A 9 -24.84 -9.65 -31.39
N ILE A 10 -24.44 -10.07 -30.18
CA ILE A 10 -24.73 -11.36 -29.49
C ILE A 10 -23.83 -11.36 -28.23
N SER A 11 -24.34 -11.07 -27.01
CA SER A 11 -25.06 -11.98 -26.08
C SER A 11 -24.32 -13.30 -25.88
N ALA A 12 -24.12 -13.94 -24.73
CA ALA A 12 -24.36 -13.75 -23.31
C ALA A 12 -23.73 -15.01 -22.67
N ALA A 13 -23.25 -14.94 -21.43
CA ALA A 13 -23.42 -16.00 -20.42
C ALA A 13 -22.59 -15.69 -19.16
N PHE A 14 -23.26 -15.10 -18.17
CA PHE A 14 -22.93 -15.33 -16.78
C PHE A 14 -23.35 -16.76 -16.45
N ALA A 15 -22.44 -17.55 -15.87
CA ALA A 15 -22.77 -18.78 -15.17
C ALA A 15 -22.01 -18.79 -13.85
N ALA A 16 -22.67 -18.23 -12.84
CA ALA A 16 -22.38 -18.48 -11.44
C ALA A 16 -22.89 -19.88 -11.07
N CYS A 17 -22.06 -20.64 -10.36
CA CYS A 17 -22.39 -21.83 -9.58
C CYS A 17 -21.35 -21.85 -8.45
N GLY A 18 -21.63 -22.02 -7.17
CA GLY A 18 -22.85 -22.46 -6.49
C GLY A 18 -22.45 -23.40 -5.35
N GLY A 19 -22.68 -22.98 -4.11
CA GLY A 19 -22.75 -23.83 -2.91
C GLY A 19 -21.42 -24.14 -2.20
N ASN A 20 -21.38 -24.45 -0.91
CA ASN A 20 -22.36 -24.39 0.16
C ASN A 20 -21.59 -24.63 1.48
N SER A 21 -21.95 -23.86 2.51
CA SER A 21 -21.90 -24.15 3.94
C SER A 21 -21.32 -25.50 4.41
N SER A 22 -20.27 -25.45 5.23
CA SER A 22 -19.94 -26.51 6.21
C SER A 22 -19.52 -25.82 7.50
N LYS A 23 -20.47 -25.48 8.37
CA LYS A 23 -20.93 -26.25 9.54
C LYS A 23 -19.79 -26.79 10.43
N ASN A 24 -19.67 -26.06 11.54
CA ASN A 24 -19.07 -26.38 12.82
C ASN A 24 -19.33 -27.83 13.31
N THR A 25 -18.25 -28.52 13.67
CA THR A 25 -18.17 -29.61 14.66
C THR A 25 -16.73 -29.54 15.21
N GLY A 26 -16.44 -29.13 16.44
CA GLY A 26 -17.11 -29.55 17.68
C GLY A 26 -16.71 -30.99 17.98
N GLY A 27 -15.54 -31.19 18.56
CA GLY A 27 -15.00 -32.51 18.87
C GLY A 27 -13.61 -32.45 19.50
N SER A 28 -13.51 -31.80 20.66
CA SER A 28 -12.40 -31.98 21.58
C SER A 28 -12.60 -33.30 22.31
N ASP A 29 -11.65 -34.21 22.24
CA ASP A 29 -11.56 -35.31 23.20
C ASP A 29 -10.10 -35.60 23.54
N SER A 30 -9.84 -35.67 24.86
CA SER A 30 -8.75 -36.35 25.56
C SER A 30 -7.31 -35.88 25.27
N THR A 31 -6.47 -35.53 26.25
CA THR A 31 -6.27 -36.14 27.58
C THR A 31 -5.55 -35.18 28.53
N GLN A 32 -5.85 -35.35 29.82
CA GLN A 32 -5.15 -34.77 30.96
C GLN A 32 -3.71 -35.30 31.06
N GLY A 33 -2.77 -34.40 31.39
CA GLY A 33 -1.40 -34.72 31.77
C GLY A 33 -0.80 -33.55 32.55
N ALA A 34 -0.26 -33.85 33.72
CA ALA A 34 -0.15 -32.93 34.85
C ALA A 34 1.03 -31.93 34.80
N ASN A 35 0.78 -30.77 35.43
CA ASN A 35 1.64 -30.08 36.41
C ASN A 35 3.15 -29.95 36.12
N GLN A 36 3.63 -28.73 35.88
CA GLN A 36 4.56 -28.09 36.81
C GLN A 36 4.64 -26.56 36.68
N SER A 37 4.67 -25.94 37.85
CA SER A 37 4.63 -24.53 38.20
C SER A 37 5.94 -23.77 37.91
N ALA A 38 5.85 -22.53 37.42
CA ALA A 38 6.53 -21.36 38.01
C ALA A 38 6.22 -20.04 37.26
N LYS A 39 5.36 -19.22 37.89
CA LYS A 39 5.44 -17.76 38.08
C LYS A 39 6.00 -16.85 36.96
N ALA A 40 5.11 -16.04 36.36
CA ALA A 40 5.08 -14.58 36.54
C ALA A 40 3.80 -13.99 35.91
N ALA A 41 3.18 -13.07 36.63
CA ALA A 41 1.94 -12.39 36.28
C ALA A 41 2.09 -11.52 35.02
N ASN A 42 1.04 -11.50 34.18
CA ASN A 42 0.29 -10.29 33.83
C ASN A 42 -0.93 -10.71 32.98
N SER A 43 -2.08 -10.79 33.66
CA SER A 43 -3.41 -10.59 33.09
C SER A 43 -3.48 -9.15 32.52
N ASP A 44 -4.24 -8.78 31.49
CA ASP A 44 -5.51 -9.27 31.02
C ASP A 44 -5.60 -9.09 29.50
N ALA A 45 -6.34 -10.00 28.88
CA ALA A 45 -6.86 -9.85 27.53
C ALA A 45 -7.90 -8.72 27.49
N ASP A 46 -7.96 -7.97 26.39
CA ASP A 46 -9.28 -7.70 25.82
C ASP A 46 -9.24 -7.63 24.29
N THR A 47 -10.12 -8.43 23.72
CA THR A 47 -10.48 -8.43 22.32
C THR A 47 -11.54 -7.34 22.15
N VAL A 48 -11.18 -6.23 21.52
CA VAL A 48 -12.17 -5.31 20.96
C VAL A 48 -11.99 -5.20 19.46
N VAL A 49 -12.82 -5.97 18.76
CA VAL A 49 -13.30 -5.62 17.42
C VAL A 49 -14.05 -4.30 17.56
N ALA A 50 -13.33 -3.19 17.37
CA ALA A 50 -13.92 -1.88 17.18
C ALA A 50 -13.60 -1.44 15.75
N LYS A 51 -14.57 -1.65 14.85
CA LYS A 51 -14.69 -0.90 13.62
C LYS A 51 -14.91 0.56 14.00
N THR A 52 -13.82 1.31 14.07
CA THR A 52 -13.83 2.76 14.15
C THR A 52 -12.84 3.24 13.12
N GLY A 53 -13.31 4.12 12.24
CA GLY A 53 -12.46 4.78 11.26
C GLY A 53 -11.37 5.53 12.01
N THR A 54 -10.14 5.05 11.89
CA THR A 54 -8.97 5.86 12.17
C THR A 54 -8.88 6.87 11.04
N GLU A 55 -9.48 8.03 11.28
CA GLU A 55 -9.06 9.24 10.60
C GLU A 55 -7.55 9.34 10.74
N SER A 56 -6.89 9.44 9.58
CA SER A 56 -5.47 9.68 9.44
C SER A 56 -5.16 11.03 10.08
N THR A 57 -4.95 11.01 11.39
CA THR A 57 -4.36 12.13 12.13
C THR A 57 -2.89 12.12 11.76
N GLY A 58 -2.58 12.84 10.69
CA GLY A 58 -1.24 13.08 10.20
C GLY A 58 -0.37 13.67 11.31
N GLY A 59 0.76 13.03 11.54
CA GLY A 59 1.72 13.50 12.52
C GLY A 59 2.81 12.48 12.83
N SER A 60 3.88 12.53 12.05
CA SER A 60 5.24 12.06 12.41
C SER A 60 5.59 10.56 12.32
N ALA A 61 4.66 9.60 12.39
CA ALA A 61 5.04 8.18 12.34
C ALA A 61 5.43 7.68 10.93
N GLY A 62 4.77 8.20 9.87
CA GLY A 62 5.01 7.74 8.50
C GLY A 62 6.32 8.24 7.88
N SER A 63 6.78 9.42 8.29
CA SER A 63 8.00 10.03 7.76
C SER A 63 9.27 9.21 8.09
N ALA A 64 9.39 8.71 9.31
CA ALA A 64 10.54 7.90 9.72
C ALA A 64 10.55 6.50 9.07
N THR A 65 9.37 5.90 8.90
CA THR A 65 9.22 4.62 8.21
C THR A 65 9.58 4.74 6.73
N GLY A 66 9.06 5.76 6.05
CA GLY A 66 9.38 6.04 4.64
C GLY A 66 10.87 6.29 4.39
N GLU A 67 11.52 7.05 5.28
CA GLU A 67 12.98 7.26 5.21
C GLU A 67 13.76 5.95 5.31
N LYS A 68 13.41 5.11 6.29
CA LYS A 68 14.05 3.80 6.46
C LYS A 68 13.84 2.90 5.25
N LEU A 69 12.63 2.89 4.67
CA LEU A 69 12.34 2.11 3.48
C LEU A 69 13.22 2.54 2.30
N ILE A 70 13.35 3.85 2.04
CA ILE A 70 14.23 4.41 1.00
C ILE A 70 15.70 4.01 1.21
N ALA A 71 16.15 3.93 2.46
CA ALA A 71 17.52 3.52 2.79
C ALA A 71 17.76 2.02 2.59
N THR A 72 16.74 1.18 2.76
CA THR A 72 16.85 -0.28 2.61
C THR A 72 16.56 -0.79 1.20
N LEU A 73 15.83 -0.02 0.41
CA LEU A 73 15.46 -0.34 -0.97
C LEU A 73 16.43 0.33 -1.96
N ASP A 74 16.19 0.12 -3.24
CA ASP A 74 17.03 0.58 -4.35
C ASP A 74 16.74 2.02 -4.81
N CYS A 75 15.85 2.75 -4.12
CA CYS A 75 15.44 4.12 -4.47
C CYS A 75 16.64 5.07 -4.64
N SER A 76 17.64 4.91 -3.76
CA SER A 76 18.85 5.75 -3.69
C SER A 76 19.82 5.57 -4.87
N THR A 77 19.59 4.57 -5.73
CA THR A 77 20.35 4.34 -6.96
C THR A 77 20.03 5.39 -8.01
N CYS A 78 18.76 5.82 -8.08
CA CYS A 78 18.25 6.71 -9.13
C CYS A 78 17.79 8.07 -8.61
N HIS A 79 17.59 8.21 -7.30
CA HIS A 79 17.15 9.44 -6.66
C HIS A 79 18.10 9.84 -5.53
N LYS A 80 18.27 11.14 -5.32
CA LYS A 80 18.91 11.72 -4.14
C LYS A 80 17.96 12.73 -3.50
N VAL A 81 18.26 13.12 -2.26
CA VAL A 81 17.41 14.05 -1.50
C VAL A 81 17.28 15.39 -2.21
N ASP A 82 18.39 16.00 -2.61
CA ASP A 82 18.49 17.39 -3.06
C ASP A 82 19.04 17.55 -4.48
N THR A 83 19.47 16.46 -5.11
CA THR A 83 20.19 16.50 -6.39
C THR A 83 19.54 15.56 -7.40
N LYS A 84 19.25 16.09 -8.59
CA LYS A 84 18.79 15.27 -9.72
C LYS A 84 19.95 14.39 -10.21
N VAL A 85 19.72 13.09 -10.34
CA VAL A 85 20.67 12.14 -10.95
C VAL A 85 20.03 11.50 -12.18
N ILE A 86 19.45 10.31 -12.05
CA ILE A 86 18.67 9.66 -13.11
C ILE A 86 17.21 10.14 -13.02
N GLY A 87 16.62 10.00 -11.83
CA GLY A 87 15.34 10.57 -11.46
C GLY A 87 15.48 11.98 -10.86
N PRO A 88 14.34 12.68 -10.67
CA PRO A 88 14.31 13.96 -9.95
C PRO A 88 14.81 13.81 -8.50
N ALA A 89 15.29 14.91 -7.91
CA ALA A 89 15.55 14.94 -6.48
C ALA A 89 14.24 14.71 -5.69
N PHE A 90 14.29 14.09 -4.52
CA PHE A 90 13.09 13.93 -3.68
C PHE A 90 12.48 15.28 -3.31
N GLN A 91 13.31 16.29 -3.04
CA GLN A 91 12.83 17.65 -2.81
C GLN A 91 12.13 18.27 -4.02
N ASP A 92 12.52 17.92 -5.25
CA ASP A 92 11.83 18.43 -6.45
C ASP A 92 10.45 17.80 -6.59
N ILE A 93 10.30 16.52 -6.23
CA ILE A 93 9.00 15.86 -6.13
C ILE A 93 8.13 16.57 -5.08
N ALA A 94 8.68 16.85 -3.89
CA ALA A 94 8.01 17.55 -2.81
C ALA A 94 7.59 18.99 -3.16
N LYS A 95 8.38 19.67 -4.01
CA LYS A 95 8.03 21.00 -4.53
C LYS A 95 6.88 20.92 -5.54
N LYS A 96 6.88 19.91 -6.41
CA LYS A 96 5.88 19.75 -7.49
C LYS A 96 4.51 19.29 -6.99
N TYR A 97 4.47 18.45 -5.96
CA TYR A 97 3.23 17.86 -5.44
C TYR A 97 2.98 18.30 -3.99
N ASP A 98 1.74 18.66 -3.67
CA ASP A 98 1.32 18.86 -2.28
C ASP A 98 1.14 17.51 -1.54
N ALA A 99 1.23 17.52 -0.22
CA ALA A 99 1.08 16.35 0.64
C ALA A 99 -0.39 15.92 0.86
N SER A 100 -1.22 15.94 -0.18
CA SER A 100 -2.59 15.42 -0.12
C SER A 100 -2.63 13.90 -0.29
N GLN A 101 -3.68 13.27 0.25
CA GLN A 101 -3.93 11.84 0.09
C GLN A 101 -4.00 11.42 -1.39
N ALA A 102 -4.56 12.26 -2.25
CA ALA A 102 -4.65 11.99 -3.68
C ALA A 102 -3.26 11.90 -4.34
N ASN A 103 -2.34 12.80 -4.00
CA ASN A 103 -0.97 12.74 -4.50
C ASN A 103 -0.20 11.57 -3.90
N ILE A 104 -0.42 11.26 -2.61
CA ILE A 104 0.18 10.08 -1.96
C ILE A 104 -0.21 8.80 -2.70
N ASP A 105 -1.51 8.60 -2.95
CA ASP A 105 -2.00 7.41 -3.64
C ASP A 105 -1.54 7.34 -5.10
N MET A 106 -1.52 8.48 -5.80
CA MET A 106 -1.08 8.55 -7.20
C MET A 106 0.42 8.25 -7.35
N LEU A 107 1.26 8.85 -6.51
CA LEU A 107 2.70 8.65 -6.56
C LEU A 107 3.07 7.24 -6.06
N ALA A 108 2.37 6.69 -5.07
CA ALA A 108 2.58 5.31 -4.62
C ALA A 108 2.32 4.32 -5.77
N LYS A 109 1.21 4.49 -6.50
CA LYS A 109 0.94 3.72 -7.71
C LYS A 109 2.02 3.90 -8.77
N LYS A 110 2.54 5.12 -8.94
CA LYS A 110 3.64 5.38 -9.88
C LYS A 110 4.92 4.63 -9.52
N ILE A 111 5.25 4.51 -8.22
CA ILE A 111 6.39 3.71 -7.74
C ILE A 111 6.23 2.24 -8.14
N ILE A 112 5.04 1.68 -7.91
CA ILE A 112 4.75 0.27 -8.17
C ILE A 112 4.70 -0.01 -9.69
N SER A 113 4.03 0.83 -10.47
CA SER A 113 3.82 0.61 -11.91
C SER A 113 4.95 1.12 -12.79
N GLY A 114 5.80 2.00 -12.28
CA GLY A 114 6.84 2.68 -13.05
C GLY A 114 6.30 3.66 -14.12
N GLY A 115 7.16 4.01 -15.07
CA GLY A 115 6.85 4.76 -16.29
C GLY A 115 7.56 6.12 -16.39
N SER A 116 7.23 6.88 -17.45
CA SER A 116 7.90 8.13 -17.84
C SER A 116 6.91 9.30 -18.02
N GLY A 117 7.38 10.47 -18.48
CA GLY A 117 6.56 11.61 -18.89
C GLY A 117 6.70 12.83 -17.97
N ASN A 118 6.43 12.66 -16.67
CA ASN A 118 6.33 13.78 -15.72
C ASN A 118 7.65 14.54 -15.47
N TRP A 119 8.78 13.88 -15.76
CA TRP A 119 10.14 14.33 -15.45
C TRP A 119 11.12 14.15 -16.62
N GLY A 120 10.61 13.81 -17.82
CA GLY A 120 11.39 13.52 -19.02
C GLY A 120 11.08 12.14 -19.60
N ASN A 121 11.94 11.72 -20.53
CA ASN A 121 11.76 10.51 -21.34
C ASN A 121 12.30 9.25 -20.66
N ILE A 122 13.17 9.37 -19.66
CA ILE A 122 13.69 8.23 -18.90
C ILE A 122 12.57 7.67 -18.04
N ALA A 123 12.26 6.38 -18.21
CA ALA A 123 11.24 5.69 -17.43
C ALA A 123 11.81 5.20 -16.11
N MET A 124 11.03 5.37 -15.04
CA MET A 124 11.29 4.70 -13.77
C MET A 124 10.87 3.22 -13.88
N THR A 125 11.76 2.30 -13.48
CA THR A 125 11.49 0.87 -13.41
C THR A 125 10.34 0.58 -12.43
N PRO A 126 9.41 -0.35 -12.73
CA PRO A 126 8.34 -0.73 -11.81
C PRO A 126 8.85 -1.50 -10.59
N HIS A 127 8.16 -1.38 -9.46
CA HIS A 127 8.40 -2.13 -8.22
C HIS A 127 7.15 -2.96 -7.85
N PRO A 128 6.78 -3.99 -8.63
CA PRO A 128 5.52 -4.72 -8.45
C PRO A 128 5.45 -5.55 -7.16
N SER A 129 6.60 -5.85 -6.55
CA SER A 129 6.70 -6.55 -5.27
C SER A 129 6.60 -5.62 -4.05
N LEU A 130 6.63 -4.30 -4.25
CA LEU A 130 6.53 -3.33 -3.15
C LEU A 130 5.06 -3.24 -2.69
N PRO A 131 4.77 -3.49 -1.40
CA PRO A 131 3.42 -3.30 -0.86
C PRO A 131 2.94 -1.86 -1.02
N GLU A 132 1.65 -1.66 -1.32
CA GLU A 132 1.09 -0.31 -1.49
C GLU A 132 1.21 0.54 -0.21
N SER A 133 1.09 -0.07 0.96
CA SER A 133 1.31 0.60 2.25
C SER A 133 2.71 1.22 2.33
N ASP A 134 3.73 0.44 1.98
CA ASP A 134 5.12 0.85 2.05
C ASP A 134 5.43 1.94 1.01
N ALA A 135 4.86 1.81 -0.19
CA ALA A 135 4.93 2.84 -1.21
C ALA A 135 4.32 4.17 -0.72
N LYS A 136 3.21 4.13 0.03
CA LYS A 136 2.61 5.34 0.62
C LYS A 136 3.48 5.94 1.71
N GLU A 137 4.13 5.13 2.55
CA GLU A 137 5.06 5.63 3.56
C GLU A 137 6.27 6.34 2.91
N ILE A 138 6.83 5.73 1.87
CA ILE A 138 7.90 6.33 1.06
C ILE A 138 7.47 7.70 0.50
N VAL A 139 6.29 7.77 -0.11
CA VAL A 139 5.80 9.04 -0.69
C VAL A 139 5.54 10.08 0.39
N GLN A 140 4.93 9.71 1.52
CA GLN A 140 4.71 10.64 2.63
C GLN A 140 6.01 11.25 3.12
N TYR A 141 7.07 10.45 3.26
CA TYR A 141 8.40 10.96 3.57
C TYR A 141 8.91 11.89 2.46
N ILE A 142 8.85 11.49 1.18
CA ILE A 142 9.31 12.34 0.07
C ILE A 142 8.62 13.71 0.10
N LEU A 143 7.30 13.75 0.28
CA LEU A 143 6.53 14.99 0.29
C LEU A 143 6.77 15.84 1.56
N SER A 144 7.24 15.24 2.66
CA SER A 144 7.63 15.98 3.87
C SER A 144 8.95 16.74 3.71
N LEU A 145 9.76 16.40 2.69
CA LEU A 145 11.04 17.07 2.38
C LEU A 145 10.86 18.44 1.70
N LYS A 146 9.64 18.97 1.63
CA LYS A 146 9.37 20.27 1.00
C LYS A 146 10.16 21.37 1.72
N LYS A 147 10.93 22.13 0.95
CA LYS A 147 11.69 23.31 1.37
C LYS A 147 11.10 24.55 0.74
#